data_AF-A0ABD0ZNN3-F1
#
_entry.id   AF-A0ABD0ZNN3-F1
#
_cell.length_a   1.000
_cell.length_b   1.000
_cell.length_c   1.000
_cell.angle_alpha   90.00
_cell.angle_beta   90.00
_cell.angle_gamma   90.00
#
_symmetry.space_group_name_H-M   'P 1'
#
loop_
_entity.id
_entity.type
_entity.pdbx_description
1 polymer ?
#
loop_
_entity_poly.entity_id
_entity_poly.type
_entity_poly.pdbx_seq_one_letter_code
_entity_poly.pdbx_strand_id
1 'polypeptide(L)'
;MVIGDDHGNKTPLEVKELDLEYLGEYITAVEGCYDKGMGSEVEVITMLRLKTKKRTSISFGFISSSSFLLFKDAHKIVEFHGKASNMIHQLGVHVVPITH
;
A
#
# COMPACT_ATOMS: atom_id res chain seq x y z
N MET A 1 12.50 -11.14 9.55
CA MET A 1 11.61 -11.41 8.41
C MET A 1 10.20 -11.56 8.96
N VAL A 2 9.29 -10.66 8.61
CA VAL A 2 7.86 -10.85 8.89
C VAL A 2 7.33 -11.66 7.71
N ILE A 3 6.83 -12.87 7.96
CA ILE A 3 6.25 -13.72 6.92
C ILE A 3 4.75 -13.41 6.88
N GLY A 4 4.31 -12.77 5.81
CA GLY A 4 2.89 -12.65 5.47
C GLY A 4 2.53 -13.63 4.36
N ASP A 5 1.25 -13.97 4.22
CA ASP A 5 0.75 -14.72 3.09
C ASP A 5 0.68 -13.83 1.83
N ASP A 6 0.99 -14.42 0.68
CA ASP A 6 0.75 -13.79 -0.62
C ASP A 6 -0.78 -13.64 -0.81
N HIS A 7 -1.25 -12.41 -1.02
CA HIS A 7 -2.66 -12.14 -1.32
C HIS A 7 -2.83 -11.57 -2.73
N GLY A 8 -3.79 -12.13 -3.49
CA GLY A 8 -4.09 -11.73 -4.87
C GLY A 8 -3.62 -12.75 -5.91
N ASN A 9 -3.53 -12.33 -7.17
CA ASN A 9 -3.07 -13.18 -8.27
C ASN A 9 -1.66 -12.76 -8.73
N LYS A 10 -0.77 -13.73 -8.99
CA LYS A 10 0.57 -13.46 -9.49
C LYS A 10 0.47 -13.06 -10.95
N THR A 11 0.77 -11.80 -11.25
CA THR A 11 0.87 -11.33 -12.63
C THR A 11 2.22 -11.74 -13.23
N PRO A 12 2.35 -11.84 -14.56
CA PRO A 12 3.65 -12.04 -15.23
C PRO A 12 4.65 -10.89 -15.02
N LEU A 13 4.21 -9.77 -14.42
CA LEU A 13 5.08 -8.63 -14.13
C LEU A 13 5.97 -8.92 -12.92
N GLU A 14 7.13 -8.25 -12.90
CA GLU A 14 8.11 -8.35 -11.83
C GLU A 14 7.51 -7.93 -10.47
N VAL A 15 7.69 -8.80 -9.48
CA VAL A 15 7.38 -8.47 -8.08
C VAL A 15 8.42 -7.47 -7.59
N LYS A 16 7.96 -6.35 -7.05
CA LYS A 16 8.84 -5.34 -6.49
C LYS A 16 8.77 -5.40 -4.96
N GLU A 17 9.93 -5.41 -4.34
CA GLU A 17 10.07 -5.50 -2.88
C GLU A 17 10.47 -4.14 -2.29
N LEU A 18 10.06 -3.91 -1.04
CA LEU A 18 10.47 -2.75 -0.24
C LEU A 18 10.99 -3.26 1.10
N ASP A 19 12.31 -3.38 1.21
CA ASP A 19 12.95 -3.66 2.48
C ASP A 19 12.93 -2.43 3.39
N LEU A 20 12.53 -2.63 4.64
CA LEU A 20 12.64 -1.60 5.68
C LEU A 20 13.86 -1.92 6.54
N GLU A 21 14.67 -0.89 6.82
CA GLU A 21 15.80 -1.02 7.73
C GLU A 21 15.31 -1.44 9.13
N TYR A 22 15.94 -2.49 9.66
CA TYR A 22 15.65 -2.99 11.00
C TYR A 22 15.98 -1.92 12.05
N LEU A 23 15.02 -1.62 12.93
CA LEU A 23 15.05 -0.58 13.96
C LEU A 23 15.18 0.86 13.41
N GLY A 24 14.03 1.54 13.33
CA GLY A 24 13.96 2.99 13.11
C GLY A 24 13.39 3.42 11.77
N GLU A 25 13.19 2.50 10.83
CA GLU A 25 12.35 2.73 9.65
C GLU A 25 10.98 2.08 9.86
N TYR A 26 9.92 2.85 9.61
CA TYR A 26 8.54 2.39 9.66
C TYR A 26 7.71 3.20 8.68
N ILE A 27 6.59 2.61 8.26
CA ILE A 27 5.67 3.24 7.31
C ILE A 27 4.85 4.29 8.07
N THR A 28 4.82 5.50 7.53
CA THR A 28 4.07 6.64 8.08
C THR A 28 2.83 6.95 7.25
N ALA A 29 2.87 6.68 5.94
CA ALA A 29 1.72 6.87 5.08
C ALA A 29 1.71 5.93 3.88
N VAL A 30 0.52 5.76 3.31
CA VAL A 30 0.31 5.04 2.05
C VAL A 30 -0.48 5.95 1.13
N GLU A 31 0.10 6.26 -0.02
CA GLU A 31 -0.59 6.91 -1.12
C GLU A 31 -1.04 5.85 -2.10
N GLY A 32 -2.18 6.08 -2.73
CA GLY A 32 -2.61 5.22 -3.81
C GLY A 32 -3.49 5.91 -4.82
N CYS A 33 -3.62 5.27 -5.97
CA CYS A 33 -4.56 5.64 -7.01
C CYS A 33 -5.58 4.51 -7.20
N TYR A 34 -6.78 4.89 -7.63
CA TYR A 34 -7.82 3.96 -7.99
C TYR A 34 -8.49 4.39 -9.28
N ASP A 35 -9.05 3.43 -10.00
CA ASP A 35 -9.80 3.71 -11.22
C ASP A 35 -10.84 2.63 -11.47
N LYS A 36 -11.80 2.96 -12.33
CA LYS A 36 -12.73 1.99 -12.90
C LYS A 36 -12.10 1.48 -14.20
N GLY A 37 -11.82 0.18 -14.27
CA GLY A 37 -11.37 -0.44 -15.52
C GLY A 37 -12.40 -0.21 -16.64
N MET A 38 -11.95 -0.14 -17.89
CA MET A 38 -12.84 0.05 -19.05
C MET A 38 -13.92 -1.04 -19.09
N GLY A 39 -15.18 -0.67 -18.83
CA GLY A 39 -16.32 -1.61 -18.77
C GLY A 39 -16.57 -2.28 -17.41
N SER A 40 -15.85 -1.88 -16.36
CA SER A 40 -16.08 -2.32 -14.97
C SER A 40 -16.82 -1.25 -14.17
N GLU A 41 -17.85 -1.65 -13.42
CA GLU A 41 -18.49 -0.78 -12.44
C GLU A 41 -17.73 -0.73 -11.10
N VAL A 42 -16.76 -1.64 -10.92
CA VAL A 42 -16.00 -1.80 -9.69
C VAL A 42 -14.66 -1.08 -9.79
N GLU A 43 -14.40 -0.22 -8.81
CA GLU A 43 -13.12 0.46 -8.63
C GLU A 43 -12.04 -0.52 -8.16
N VAL A 44 -10.85 -0.34 -8.70
CA VAL A 44 -9.66 -1.12 -8.34
C VAL A 44 -8.52 -0.16 -7.99
N ILE A 45 -7.69 -0.56 -7.03
CA ILE A 45 -6.47 0.17 -6.72
C ILE A 45 -5.45 -0.12 -7.82
N THR A 46 -4.99 0.93 -8.48
CA THR A 46 -4.10 0.87 -9.65
C THR A 46 -2.66 1.21 -9.29
N MET A 47 -2.44 1.99 -8.22
CA MET A 47 -1.11 2.36 -7.75
C MET A 47 -1.06 2.42 -6.24
N LEU A 48 0.09 2.02 -5.68
CA LEU A 48 0.45 2.26 -4.28
C LEU A 48 1.85 2.87 -4.19
N ARG A 49 2.04 3.77 -3.23
CA ARG A 49 3.34 4.35 -2.87
C ARG A 49 3.42 4.49 -1.36
N LEU A 50 4.47 3.91 -0.79
CA LEU A 50 4.66 3.87 0.66
C LEU A 50 5.61 5.00 1.07
N LYS A 51 5.20 5.79 2.05
CA LYS A 51 6.07 6.73 2.74
C LYS A 51 6.51 6.11 4.06
N THR A 52 7.81 6.13 4.28
CA THR A 52 8.43 5.71 5.53
C THR A 52 8.97 6.94 6.26
N LYS A 53 9.42 6.76 7.50
CA LYS A 53 10.14 7.80 8.25
C LYS A 53 11.36 8.36 7.48
N LYS A 54 12.02 7.54 6.66
CA LYS A 54 13.30 7.90 6.01
C LYS A 54 13.15 8.27 4.53
N ARG A 55 12.26 7.60 3.82
CA ARG A 55 12.15 7.68 2.36
C ARG A 55 10.74 7.42 1.85
N THR A 56 10.50 7.84 0.61
CA THR A 56 9.30 7.45 -0.15
C THR A 56 9.70 6.39 -1.16
N SER A 57 8.92 5.31 -1.24
CA SER A 57 9.14 4.26 -2.23
C SER A 57 8.88 4.76 -3.65
N ILE A 58 9.30 3.98 -4.64
CA ILE A 58 8.74 4.11 -6.00
C ILE A 58 7.23 3.83 -5.99
N SER A 59 6.54 4.28 -7.03
CA SER A 59 5.16 3.89 -7.28
C SER A 59 5.08 2.46 -7.81
N PHE A 60 4.23 1.66 -7.17
CA PHE A 60 3.91 0.31 -7.57
C PHE A 60 2.58 0.34 -8.32
N GLY A 61 2.62 0.09 -9.64
CA GLY A 61 1.45 0.16 -10.52
C GLY A 61 1.39 1.44 -11.37
N PHE A 62 0.19 1.82 -11.80
CA PHE A 62 -0.04 2.91 -12.76
C PHE A 62 -0.85 4.05 -12.15
N ILE A 63 -0.35 5.28 -12.29
CA ILE A 63 -1.00 6.48 -11.75
C ILE A 63 -2.27 6.77 -12.56
N SER A 64 -3.42 6.80 -11.89
CA SER A 64 -4.69 7.27 -12.45
C SER A 64 -5.08 8.63 -11.88
N SER A 65 -6.20 9.18 -12.36
CA SER A 65 -6.70 10.50 -11.96
C SER A 65 -7.15 10.56 -10.49
N SER A 66 -7.78 9.49 -10.00
CA SER A 66 -8.31 9.44 -8.64
C SER A 66 -7.26 8.89 -7.67
N SER A 67 -7.06 9.59 -6.54
CA SER A 67 -6.03 9.25 -5.56
C SER A 67 -6.55 9.33 -4.12
N PHE A 68 -5.85 8.65 -3.22
CA PHE A 68 -6.10 8.64 -1.78
C PHE A 68 -4.80 8.65 -0.99
N LEU A 69 -4.89 9.07 0.28
CA LEU A 69 -3.79 9.07 1.24
C LEU A 69 -4.28 8.50 2.57
N LEU A 70 -3.64 7.42 3.03
CA LEU A 70 -3.80 6.88 4.37
C LEU A 70 -2.64 7.37 5.23
N PHE A 71 -2.93 8.32 6.12
CA PHE A 71 -1.96 8.94 7.02
C PHE A 71 -2.64 9.28 8.35
N LYS A 72 -1.89 9.14 9.44
CA LYS A 72 -2.30 9.64 10.75
C LYS A 72 -1.10 10.26 11.45
N ASP A 73 -1.26 11.51 11.88
CA ASP A 73 -0.21 12.27 12.56
C ASP A 73 0.28 11.56 13.83
N ALA A 74 1.59 11.58 14.06
CA ALA A 74 2.25 10.90 15.19
C ALA A 74 1.99 9.38 15.33
N HIS A 75 1.59 8.70 14.25
CA HIS A 75 1.38 7.25 14.25
C HIS A 75 2.22 6.55 13.17
N LYS A 76 2.46 5.25 13.37
CA LYS A 76 3.06 4.35 12.39
C LYS A 76 2.04 3.29 11.96
N ILE A 77 2.10 2.88 10.70
CA ILE A 77 1.31 1.76 10.17
C ILE A 77 1.99 0.45 10.57
N VAL A 78 1.22 -0.47 11.15
CA VAL A 78 1.73 -1.77 11.64
C VAL A 78 1.09 -2.96 10.94
N GLU A 79 -0.06 -2.75 10.29
CA GLU A 79 -0.81 -3.82 9.63
C GLU A 79 -1.59 -3.25 8.44
N PHE A 80 -1.77 -4.07 7.42
CA PHE A 80 -2.64 -3.81 6.28
C PHE A 80 -3.81 -4.79 6.32
N HIS A 81 -5.00 -4.31 6.02
CA HIS A 81 -6.18 -5.15 5.84
C HIS A 81 -6.95 -4.72 4.60
N GLY A 82 -7.74 -5.60 4.00
CA GLY A 82 -8.39 -5.25 2.75
C GLY A 82 -9.21 -6.37 2.13
N LYS A 83 -9.67 -6.12 0.90
CA LYS A 83 -10.33 -7.11 0.06
C LYS A 83 -9.63 -7.17 -1.29
N ALA A 84 -9.20 -8.37 -1.65
CA ALA A 84 -8.57 -8.65 -2.92
C ALA A 84 -9.20 -9.89 -3.57
N SER A 85 -9.17 -9.91 -4.89
CA SER A 85 -9.44 -11.08 -5.73
C SER A 85 -8.31 -11.14 -6.75
N ASN A 86 -8.60 -11.03 -8.06
CA ASN A 86 -7.58 -10.81 -9.08
C ASN A 86 -6.88 -9.45 -8.96
N MET A 87 -7.53 -8.47 -8.31
CA MET A 87 -7.02 -7.13 -8.05
C MET A 87 -7.34 -6.71 -6.62
N ILE A 88 -6.70 -5.65 -6.14
CA ILE A 88 -6.97 -5.06 -4.83
C ILE A 88 -8.16 -4.09 -4.97
N HIS A 89 -9.25 -4.35 -4.26
CA HIS A 89 -10.47 -3.53 -4.30
C HIS A 89 -10.59 -2.60 -3.10
N GLN A 90 -10.10 -3.04 -1.94
CA GLN A 90 -10.15 -2.25 -0.72
C GLN A 90 -8.83 -2.40 0.04
N LEU A 91 -8.31 -1.29 0.55
CA LEU A 91 -7.11 -1.23 1.36
C LEU A 91 -7.37 -0.34 2.58
N GLY A 92 -7.05 -0.86 3.74
CA GLY A 92 -7.04 -0.17 5.02
C GLY A 92 -5.76 -0.47 5.79
N VAL A 93 -5.49 0.35 6.80
CA VAL A 93 -4.29 0.26 7.62
C VAL A 93 -4.63 0.35 9.10
N HIS A 94 -3.97 -0.46 9.91
CA HIS A 94 -3.97 -0.29 11.35
C HIS A 94 -2.75 0.54 11.77
N VAL A 95 -2.97 1.47 12.69
CA VAL A 95 -1.96 2.44 13.12
C VAL A 95 -1.81 2.45 14.63
N VAL A 96 -0.58 2.61 15.10
CA VAL A 96 -0.26 2.77 16.53
C VAL A 96 0.52 4.06 16.77
N PRO A 97 0.36 4.72 17.93
CA PRO A 97 1.15 5.89 18.27
C PRO A 97 2.65 5.59 18.23
N ILE A 98 3.45 6.57 17.81
CA ILE A 98 4.91 6.50 17.90
C ILE A 98 5.27 6.86 19.34
N THR A 99 5.66 5.87 20.15
CA THR A 99 6.21 6.11 21.48
C THR A 99 7.71 6.39 21.36
N HIS A 100 8.16 7.44 22.05
CA HIS A 100 9.56 7.84 22.16
C HIS A 100 10.25 7.14 23.33
#